data_AF-A0A7J4MU55-F1
#
_entry.id   AF-A0A7J4MU55-F1
#
_cell.length_a   1.000
_cell.length_b   1.000
_cell.length_c   1.000
_cell.angle_alpha   90.00
_cell.angle_beta   90.00
_cell.angle_gamma   90.00
#
_symmetry.space_group_name_H-M   'P 1'
#
loop_
_entity.id
_entity.type
_entity.pdbx_description
1 polymer ?
#
loop_
_entity_poly.entity_id
_entity_poly.type
_entity_poly.pdbx_seq_one_letter_code
_entity_poly.pdbx_strand_id
1 'polypeptide(L)'
;MSVYKNVTCPVCGGSCDDIEVLYDGKTIKTRNACRMGNAKFQEMVSSHRILRPQIKTESGFRSAEWDEALDAAAEILTESKRPTLFMGSEMSTEAMAAGLELGEYLNAMVDSNATICHGPTLMGIQEAGQSAATAGEIKNRADVIIYWGTNVMDSMPRHMSRYSIFMRGFFRERGKKD
;
A
#
# COMPACT_ATOMS: atom_id res chain seq x y z
N MET A 1 3.17 -7.22 -27.20
CA MET A 1 2.86 -7.44 -25.77
C MET A 1 4.09 -7.04 -24.98
N SER A 2 4.02 -5.91 -24.30
CA SER A 2 5.13 -5.39 -23.49
C SER A 2 5.17 -6.15 -22.18
N VAL A 3 6.37 -6.49 -21.72
CA VAL A 3 6.60 -7.18 -20.45
C VAL A 3 7.43 -6.27 -19.56
N TYR A 4 6.85 -5.82 -18.46
CA TYR A 4 7.51 -5.05 -17.43
C TYR A 4 7.91 -6.01 -16.31
N LYS A 5 9.20 -6.10 -16.01
CA LYS A 5 9.75 -6.99 -14.99
C LYS A 5 10.16 -6.20 -13.76
N ASN A 6 10.32 -6.92 -12.65
CA ASN A 6 10.75 -6.36 -11.37
C ASN A 6 9.84 -5.23 -10.89
N VAL A 7 8.54 -5.36 -11.15
CA VAL A 7 7.54 -4.38 -10.72
C VAL A 7 7.22 -4.63 -9.25
N THR A 8 7.20 -3.56 -8.45
CA THR A 8 6.78 -3.63 -7.05
C THR A 8 5.25 -3.68 -6.94
N CYS A 9 4.73 -4.66 -6.21
CA CYS A 9 3.32 -4.84 -5.94
C CYS A 9 2.83 -3.79 -4.91
N PRO A 10 1.81 -2.96 -5.23
CA PRO A 10 1.39 -1.84 -4.38
C PRO A 10 0.24 -2.17 -3.43
N VAL A 11 0.16 -3.41 -2.91
CA VAL A 11 -1.06 -3.89 -2.21
C VAL A 11 -0.88 -4.06 -0.71
N CYS A 12 0.00 -4.97 -0.28
CA CYS A 12 0.23 -5.24 1.14
C CYS A 12 1.66 -4.85 1.52
N GLY A 13 1.97 -4.81 2.81
CA GLY A 13 3.32 -4.51 3.31
C GLY A 13 4.41 -5.52 2.92
N GLY A 14 4.07 -6.60 2.20
CA GLY A 14 5.04 -7.56 1.68
C GLY A 14 5.84 -7.06 0.46
N SER A 15 5.40 -5.97 -0.18
CA SER A 15 6.10 -5.23 -1.23
C SER A 15 6.87 -6.11 -2.23
N CYS A 16 6.19 -7.10 -2.80
CA CYS A 16 6.83 -8.04 -3.71
C CYS A 16 7.36 -7.30 -4.95
N ASP A 17 8.65 -7.41 -5.21
CA ASP A 17 9.42 -6.67 -6.23
C ASP A 17 9.78 -7.52 -7.47
N ASP A 18 9.22 -8.72 -7.57
CA ASP A 18 9.46 -9.70 -8.64
C ASP A 18 8.25 -9.88 -9.57
N ILE A 19 7.31 -8.92 -9.58
CA ILE A 19 6.10 -9.03 -10.40
C ILE A 19 6.46 -8.79 -11.87
N GLU A 20 5.99 -9.68 -12.75
CA GLU A 20 5.97 -9.40 -14.19
C GLU A 20 4.56 -8.93 -14.58
N VAL A 21 4.47 -7.75 -15.19
CA VAL A 21 3.22 -7.19 -15.73
C VAL A 21 3.30 -7.26 -17.25
N LEU A 22 2.39 -8.02 -17.85
CA LEU A 22 2.27 -8.16 -19.29
C LEU A 22 1.08 -7.31 -19.76
N TYR A 23 1.35 -6.34 -20.62
CA TYR A 23 0.36 -5.38 -21.10
C TYR A 23 0.37 -5.32 -22.63
N ASP A 24 -0.80 -5.37 -23.24
CA ASP A 24 -0.99 -5.34 -24.69
C ASP A 24 -1.64 -4.04 -25.21
N GLY A 25 -1.83 -3.04 -24.33
CA GLY A 25 -2.57 -1.82 -24.64
C GLY A 25 -4.01 -1.83 -24.12
N LYS A 26 -4.58 -3.00 -23.83
CA LYS A 26 -5.98 -3.15 -23.38
C LYS A 26 -6.15 -4.04 -22.16
N THR A 27 -5.37 -5.12 -22.07
CA THR A 27 -5.47 -6.13 -21.02
C THR A 27 -4.18 -6.25 -20.25
N ILE A 28 -4.29 -6.60 -18.97
CA ILE A 28 -3.15 -6.86 -18.10
C ILE A 28 -3.17 -8.32 -17.65
N LYS A 29 -2.02 -8.97 -17.72
CA LYS A 29 -1.78 -10.25 -17.03
C LYS A 29 -0.59 -10.07 -16.11
N THR A 30 -0.65 -10.67 -14.93
CA THR A 30 0.48 -10.65 -13.99
C THR A 30 1.04 -12.03 -13.78
N ARG A 31 2.36 -12.14 -13.63
CA ARG A 31 3.03 -13.33 -13.10
C ARG A 31 3.62 -12.98 -11.73
N ASN A 32 3.78 -14.01 -10.89
CA ASN A 32 4.24 -13.92 -9.50
C ASN A 32 3.33 -13.16 -8.53
N ALA A 33 2.35 -12.39 -8.98
CA ALA A 33 1.39 -11.73 -8.09
C ALA A 33 0.45 -12.76 -7.42
N CYS A 34 0.11 -12.53 -6.15
CA CYS A 34 -0.98 -13.26 -5.50
C CYS A 34 -2.35 -12.77 -6.01
N ARG A 35 -3.44 -13.37 -5.53
CA ARG A 35 -4.81 -12.98 -5.91
C ARG A 35 -5.09 -11.49 -5.72
N MET A 36 -4.68 -10.92 -4.58
CA MET A 36 -4.86 -9.49 -4.29
C MET A 36 -4.02 -8.60 -5.21
N GLY A 37 -2.73 -8.96 -5.40
CA GLY A 37 -1.83 -8.26 -6.31
C GLY A 37 -2.36 -8.22 -7.73
N ASN A 38 -2.74 -9.39 -8.27
CA ASN A 38 -3.32 -9.48 -9.62
C ASN A 38 -4.58 -8.62 -9.74
N ALA A 39 -5.50 -8.68 -8.76
CA ALA A 39 -6.71 -7.86 -8.78
C ALA A 39 -6.41 -6.36 -8.84
N LYS A 40 -5.46 -5.85 -8.03
CA LYS A 40 -5.08 -4.43 -8.07
C LYS A 40 -4.51 -4.00 -9.43
N PHE A 41 -3.73 -4.86 -10.08
CA PHE A 41 -3.25 -4.57 -11.44
C PHE A 41 -4.36 -4.57 -12.47
N GLN A 42 -5.41 -5.41 -12.33
CA GLN A 42 -6.57 -5.38 -13.21
C GLN A 42 -7.35 -4.06 -13.11
N GLU A 43 -7.34 -3.40 -11.94
CA GLU A 43 -7.99 -2.10 -11.78
C GLU A 43 -7.43 -1.03 -12.72
N MET A 44 -6.20 -1.19 -13.22
CA MET A 44 -5.64 -0.21 -14.14
C MET A 44 -6.36 -0.15 -15.50
N VAL A 45 -6.99 -1.24 -15.92
CA VAL A 45 -7.76 -1.38 -17.17
C VAL A 45 -9.26 -1.61 -16.91
N SER A 46 -9.69 -1.37 -15.68
CA SER A 46 -11.07 -1.57 -15.24
C SER A 46 -12.01 -0.49 -15.78
N SER A 47 -13.25 -0.88 -16.09
CA SER A 47 -14.28 0.03 -16.60
C SER A 47 -14.75 1.05 -15.57
N HIS A 48 -14.53 0.81 -14.27
CA HIS A 48 -14.91 1.72 -13.20
C HIS A 48 -13.75 2.59 -12.70
N ARG A 49 -12.62 2.62 -13.43
CA ARG A 49 -11.52 3.51 -13.11
C ARG A 49 -11.93 4.97 -13.31
N ILE A 50 -11.69 5.80 -12.30
CA ILE A 50 -11.94 7.24 -12.36
C ILE A 50 -10.91 7.87 -13.32
N LEU A 51 -11.40 8.43 -14.44
CA LEU A 51 -10.57 9.04 -15.49
C LEU A 51 -10.58 10.56 -15.47
N ARG A 52 -11.53 11.17 -14.76
CA ARG A 52 -11.67 12.62 -14.62
C ARG A 52 -12.11 12.97 -13.19
N PRO A 53 -11.75 14.16 -12.69
CA PRO A 53 -12.31 14.68 -11.45
C PRO A 53 -13.85 14.70 -11.48
N GLN A 54 -14.45 14.56 -10.31
CA GLN A 54 -15.90 14.57 -10.16
C GLN A 54 -16.30 15.48 -9.01
N ILE A 55 -17.35 16.28 -9.21
CA ILE A 55 -17.92 17.17 -8.20
C ILE A 55 -19.32 16.67 -7.85
N LYS A 56 -19.63 16.59 -6.55
CA LYS A 56 -20.94 16.19 -6.05
C LYS A 56 -21.94 17.34 -6.21
N THR A 57 -23.12 17.03 -6.72
CA THR A 57 -24.28 17.92 -6.86
C THR A 57 -25.50 17.27 -6.19
N GLU A 58 -26.61 18.00 -6.12
CA GLU A 58 -27.88 17.45 -5.61
C GLU A 58 -28.36 16.22 -6.38
N SER A 59 -28.03 16.13 -7.68
CA SER A 59 -28.43 15.04 -8.58
C SER A 59 -27.41 13.90 -8.67
N GLY A 60 -26.30 13.93 -7.92
CA GLY A 60 -25.26 12.89 -7.96
C GLY A 60 -23.86 13.45 -8.18
N PHE A 61 -23.05 12.82 -9.03
CA PHE A 61 -21.72 13.30 -9.39
C PHE A 61 -21.69 13.73 -10.85
N ARG A 62 -21.07 14.87 -11.14
CA ARG A 62 -20.75 15.29 -12.51
C ARG A 62 -19.24 15.28 -12.73
N SER A 63 -18.81 15.05 -13.96
CA SER A 63 -17.40 15.24 -14.33
C SER A 63 -17.04 16.72 -14.30
N ALA A 64 -15.79 17.05 -13.96
CA ALA A 64 -15.24 18.40 -13.93
C ALA A 64 -13.85 18.43 -14.59
N GLU A 65 -13.42 19.62 -14.99
CA GLU A 65 -12.02 19.86 -15.37
C GLU A 65 -11.15 20.02 -14.12
N TRP A 66 -9.83 19.85 -14.26
CA TRP A 66 -8.92 19.86 -13.11
C TRP A 66 -8.95 21.17 -12.33
N ASP A 67 -8.87 22.31 -13.02
CA ASP A 67 -8.85 23.63 -12.35
C ASP A 67 -10.12 23.84 -11.51
N GLU A 68 -11.29 23.54 -12.07
CA GLU A 68 -12.57 23.63 -11.36
C GLU A 68 -12.62 22.72 -10.12
N ALA A 69 -12.13 21.49 -10.24
CA ALA A 69 -12.12 20.55 -9.13
C ALA A 69 -11.13 20.95 -8.03
N LEU A 70 -9.99 21.52 -8.42
CA LEU A 70 -8.96 22.01 -7.49
C LEU A 70 -9.44 23.26 -6.76
N ASP A 71 -10.07 24.21 -7.47
CA ASP A 71 -10.65 25.42 -6.87
C ASP A 71 -11.73 25.06 -5.84
N ALA A 72 -12.64 24.14 -6.19
CA ALA A 72 -13.68 23.67 -5.28
C ALA A 72 -13.09 22.96 -4.03
N ALA A 73 -12.02 22.17 -4.20
CA ALA A 73 -11.35 21.53 -3.08
C ALA A 73 -10.63 22.57 -2.18
N ALA A 74 -10.00 23.58 -2.77
CA ALA A 74 -9.33 24.65 -2.05
C ALA A 74 -10.32 25.52 -1.26
N GLU A 75 -11.48 25.84 -1.83
CA GLU A 75 -12.56 26.56 -1.15
C GLU A 75 -13.01 25.80 0.12
N ILE A 76 -13.32 24.50 -0.01
CA ILE A 76 -13.71 23.65 1.13
C ILE A 76 -12.63 23.66 2.23
N LEU A 77 -11.36 23.53 1.85
CA LEU A 77 -10.25 23.46 2.81
C LEU A 77 -10.00 24.81 3.50
N THR A 78 -10.12 25.92 2.78
CA THR A 78 -9.85 27.27 3.31
C THR A 78 -11.00 27.82 4.15
N GLU A 79 -12.24 27.45 3.85
CA GLU A 79 -13.42 27.80 4.67
C GLU A 79 -13.56 26.94 5.92
N SER A 80 -12.83 25.82 6.00
CA SER A 80 -12.88 24.90 7.12
C SER A 80 -12.21 25.48 8.37
N LYS A 81 -12.92 25.47 9.50
CA LYS A 81 -12.37 25.89 10.80
C LYS A 81 -11.37 24.90 11.41
N ARG A 82 -11.47 23.62 11.04
CA ARG A 82 -10.61 22.53 11.52
C ARG A 82 -10.47 21.46 10.43
N PRO A 83 -9.74 21.75 9.34
CA PRO A 83 -9.56 20.79 8.26
C PRO A 83 -8.86 19.52 8.78
N THR A 84 -9.25 18.37 8.22
CA THR A 84 -8.62 17.08 8.50
C THR A 84 -8.25 16.41 7.19
N LEU A 85 -6.97 16.09 7.03
CA LEU A 85 -6.42 15.40 5.86
C LEU A 85 -6.16 13.94 6.23
N PHE A 86 -7.03 13.04 5.78
CA PHE A 86 -6.84 11.61 5.95
C PHE A 86 -6.17 11.03 4.70
N MET A 87 -4.86 10.80 4.76
CA MET A 87 -4.02 10.48 3.60
C MET A 87 -4.11 9.01 3.14
N GLY A 88 -4.66 8.13 3.98
CA GLY A 88 -4.70 6.68 3.70
C GLY A 88 -3.31 6.01 3.76
N SER A 89 -3.11 4.92 3.03
CA SER A 89 -1.83 4.17 3.00
C SER A 89 -1.38 3.69 1.62
N GLU A 90 -2.17 3.90 0.58
CA GLU A 90 -1.90 3.43 -0.79
C GLU A 90 -1.42 4.58 -1.69
N MET A 91 -0.40 5.30 -1.24
CA MET A 91 0.17 6.45 -1.94
C MET A 91 1.70 6.42 -1.90
N SER A 92 2.35 7.24 -2.73
CA SER A 92 3.80 7.39 -2.68
C SER A 92 4.23 8.27 -1.51
N THR A 93 5.50 8.15 -1.11
CA THR A 93 6.10 8.97 -0.05
C THR A 93 6.17 10.44 -0.43
N GLU A 94 6.34 10.76 -1.72
CA GLU A 94 6.35 12.12 -2.24
C GLU A 94 4.98 12.78 -2.10
N ALA A 95 3.92 12.06 -2.43
CA ALA A 95 2.56 12.56 -2.26
C ALA A 95 2.21 12.72 -0.76
N MET A 96 2.73 11.83 0.11
CA MET A 96 2.53 11.95 1.56
C MET A 96 3.26 13.18 2.12
N ALA A 97 4.48 13.46 1.65
CA ALA A 97 5.23 14.66 2.01
C ALA A 97 4.49 15.94 1.60
N ALA A 98 3.95 16.00 0.38
CA ALA A 98 3.13 17.13 -0.06
C ALA A 98 1.85 17.29 0.76
N GLY A 99 1.21 16.18 1.17
CA GLY A 99 0.04 16.20 2.04
C GLY A 99 0.34 16.72 3.45
N LEU A 100 1.50 16.38 4.00
CA LEU A 100 1.99 16.91 5.28
C LEU A 100 2.28 18.42 5.19
N GLU A 101 2.95 18.87 4.14
CA GLU A 101 3.22 20.29 3.89
C GLU A 101 1.92 21.09 3.76
N LEU A 102 0.93 20.57 3.02
CA LEU A 102 -0.40 21.16 2.92
C LEU A 102 -1.09 21.20 4.30
N GLY A 103 -0.94 20.15 5.10
CA GLY A 103 -1.48 20.10 6.45
C GLY A 103 -0.90 21.16 7.36
N GLU A 104 0.42 21.38 7.31
CA GLU A 104 1.09 22.46 8.03
C GLU A 104 0.58 23.84 7.58
N TYR A 105 0.48 24.07 6.27
CA TYR A 105 -0.01 25.33 5.71
C TYR A 105 -1.44 25.66 6.15
N LEU A 106 -2.31 24.65 6.21
CA LEU A 106 -3.72 24.80 6.60
C LEU A 106 -3.95 24.74 8.13
N ASN A 107 -2.90 24.47 8.92
CA ASN A 107 -3.04 24.11 10.33
C ASN A 107 -4.07 22.97 10.54
N ALA A 108 -4.01 21.97 9.66
CA ALA A 108 -4.93 20.84 9.61
C ALA A 108 -4.48 19.71 10.53
N MET A 109 -5.43 18.86 10.94
CA MET A 109 -5.09 17.54 11.48
C MET A 109 -4.75 16.61 10.33
N VAL A 110 -3.59 15.97 10.36
CA VAL A 110 -3.18 15.00 9.33
C VAL A 110 -3.12 13.60 9.95
N ASP A 111 -3.78 12.64 9.32
CA ASP A 111 -3.84 11.25 9.79
C ASP A 111 -3.84 10.24 8.62
N SER A 112 -3.71 8.95 8.92
CA SER A 112 -3.62 7.87 7.94
C SER A 112 -4.20 6.57 8.47
N ASN A 113 -4.19 5.53 7.62
CA ASN A 113 -4.57 4.17 8.04
C ASN A 113 -3.67 3.62 9.16
N ALA A 114 -2.51 4.24 9.44
CA ALA A 114 -1.62 3.80 10.51
C ALA A 114 -2.33 3.80 11.86
N THR A 115 -3.09 4.86 12.18
CA THR A 115 -3.77 5.03 13.48
C THR A 115 -4.77 3.92 13.77
N ILE A 116 -5.48 3.43 12.74
CA ILE A 116 -6.47 2.34 12.87
C ILE A 116 -5.85 0.94 12.76
N CYS A 117 -4.61 0.82 12.29
CA CYS A 117 -3.95 -0.46 12.06
C CYS A 117 -2.80 -0.67 13.06
N HIS A 118 -1.62 -0.11 12.78
CA HIS A 118 -0.43 -0.28 13.60
C HIS A 118 -0.24 0.83 14.66
N GLY A 119 -1.21 1.71 14.85
CA GLY A 119 -1.18 2.79 15.85
C GLY A 119 -0.86 2.28 17.25
N PRO A 120 -1.58 1.26 17.78
CA PRO A 120 -1.25 0.64 19.06
C PRO A 120 0.13 -0.01 19.10
N THR A 121 0.59 -0.60 17.98
CA THR A 121 1.94 -1.15 17.86
C THR A 121 2.99 -0.06 18.00
N LEU A 122 2.79 1.10 17.36
CA LEU A 122 3.71 2.23 17.40
C LEU A 122 3.80 2.83 18.81
N MET A 123 2.67 2.95 19.53
CA MET A 123 2.67 3.39 20.94
C MET A 123 3.52 2.44 21.81
N GLY A 124 3.35 1.12 21.64
CA GLY A 124 4.17 0.13 22.37
C GLY A 124 5.66 0.23 22.03
N ILE A 125 6.02 0.49 20.76
CA ILE A 125 7.40 0.73 20.34
C ILE A 125 7.97 1.99 20.99
N GLN A 126 7.19 3.07 21.11
CA GLN A 126 7.62 4.30 21.75
C GLN A 126 7.92 4.11 23.24
N GLU A 127 7.18 3.22 23.93
CA GLU A 127 7.36 2.93 25.35
C GLU A 127 8.47 1.91 25.63
N ALA A 128 8.56 0.84 24.84
CA ALA A 128 9.41 -0.33 25.13
C ALA A 128 10.55 -0.55 24.13
N GLY A 129 10.61 0.23 23.05
CA GLY A 129 11.56 0.07 21.95
C GLY A 129 11.13 -0.99 20.91
N GLN A 130 11.94 -1.15 19.86
CA GLN A 130 11.70 -2.11 18.79
C GLN A 130 12.90 -3.04 18.58
N SER A 131 12.69 -4.33 18.80
CA SER A 131 13.61 -5.39 18.36
C SER A 131 13.11 -5.98 17.04
N ALA A 132 13.83 -5.74 15.94
CA ALA A 132 13.40 -6.14 14.61
C ALA A 132 14.55 -6.74 13.78
N ALA A 133 14.18 -7.36 12.66
CA ALA A 133 15.11 -7.92 11.68
C ALA A 133 14.56 -7.69 10.27
N THR A 134 15.43 -7.68 9.26
CA THR A 134 14.99 -7.64 7.87
C THR A 134 14.45 -9.01 7.45
N ALA A 135 13.62 -9.04 6.39
CA ALA A 135 13.11 -10.29 5.83
C ALA A 135 14.23 -11.26 5.38
N GLY A 136 15.41 -10.72 5.01
CA GLY A 136 16.58 -11.52 4.66
C GLY A 136 17.18 -12.27 5.86
N GLU A 137 17.24 -11.64 7.03
CA GLU A 137 17.71 -12.29 8.25
C GLU A 137 16.76 -13.43 8.66
N ILE A 138 15.45 -13.17 8.62
CA ILE A 138 14.43 -14.20 8.90
C ILE A 138 14.58 -15.38 7.94
N LYS A 139 14.64 -15.12 6.63
CA LYS A 139 14.79 -16.16 5.60
C LYS A 139 16.04 -17.02 5.82
N ASN A 140 17.15 -16.41 6.20
CA ASN A 140 18.44 -17.07 6.22
C ASN A 140 18.76 -17.78 7.54
N ARG A 141 18.24 -17.30 8.67
CA ARG A 141 18.69 -17.74 10.00
C ARG A 141 17.58 -18.20 10.93
N ALA A 142 16.33 -17.75 10.74
CA ALA A 142 15.26 -18.13 11.65
C ALA A 142 14.99 -19.63 11.55
N ASP A 143 15.07 -20.34 12.66
CA ASP A 143 14.70 -21.74 12.84
C ASP A 143 13.26 -21.89 13.36
N VAL A 144 12.82 -20.93 14.17
CA VAL A 144 11.46 -20.80 14.71
C VAL A 144 10.77 -19.54 14.17
N ILE A 145 9.54 -19.70 13.68
CA ILE A 145 8.70 -18.60 13.18
C ILE A 145 7.35 -18.67 13.90
N ILE A 146 6.99 -17.57 14.58
CA ILE A 146 5.70 -17.43 15.27
C ILE A 146 4.89 -16.36 14.54
N TYR A 147 3.67 -16.72 14.14
CA TYR A 147 2.66 -15.77 13.69
C TYR A 147 1.63 -15.58 14.78
N TRP A 148 1.64 -14.40 15.41
CA TRP A 148 0.76 -14.06 16.53
C TRP A 148 -0.24 -12.99 16.09
N GLY A 149 -1.54 -13.26 16.26
CA GLY A 149 -2.59 -12.27 15.96
C GLY A 149 -2.70 -11.92 14.47
N THR A 150 -2.24 -12.79 13.57
CA THR A 150 -2.24 -12.54 12.13
C THR A 150 -2.63 -13.79 11.34
N ASN A 151 -3.35 -13.60 10.23
CA ASN A 151 -3.57 -14.63 9.21
C ASN A 151 -2.82 -14.26 7.93
N VAL A 152 -1.56 -14.69 7.87
CA VAL A 152 -0.60 -14.31 6.83
C VAL A 152 -1.01 -14.82 5.45
N MET A 153 -1.68 -15.96 5.38
CA MET A 153 -2.10 -16.54 4.10
C MET A 153 -3.15 -15.66 3.40
N ASP A 154 -3.93 -14.91 4.17
CA ASP A 154 -4.96 -14.01 3.64
C ASP A 154 -4.44 -12.57 3.52
N SER A 155 -3.74 -12.05 4.53
CA SER A 155 -3.30 -10.65 4.57
C SER A 155 -2.03 -10.37 3.76
N MET A 156 -1.11 -11.35 3.70
CA MET A 156 0.16 -11.24 3.00
C MET A 156 0.51 -12.57 2.30
N PRO A 157 -0.24 -12.99 1.26
CA PRO A 157 -0.24 -14.38 0.78
C PRO A 157 1.10 -14.95 0.30
N ARG A 158 2.09 -14.09 0.00
CA ARG A 158 3.43 -14.49 -0.42
C ARG A 158 4.50 -14.42 0.68
N HIS A 159 4.15 -13.96 1.88
CA HIS A 159 5.13 -13.78 2.96
C HIS A 159 5.76 -15.10 3.39
N MET A 160 4.95 -16.15 3.58
CA MET A 160 5.44 -17.49 3.95
C MET A 160 6.35 -18.10 2.88
N SER A 161 6.08 -17.83 1.60
CA SER A 161 6.82 -18.38 0.47
C SER A 161 7.96 -17.49 -0.03
N ARG A 162 8.10 -16.23 0.42
CA ARG A 162 9.26 -15.38 0.08
C ARG A 162 10.22 -15.19 1.23
N TYR A 163 9.73 -15.12 2.46
CA TYR A 163 10.49 -14.53 3.56
C TYR A 163 10.62 -15.43 4.79
N SER A 164 9.91 -16.56 4.86
CA SER A 164 9.90 -17.38 6.08
C SER A 164 9.74 -18.89 5.81
N ILE A 165 8.58 -19.47 6.07
CA ILE A 165 8.38 -20.91 6.29
C ILE A 165 8.82 -21.80 5.11
N PHE A 166 8.51 -21.42 3.87
CA PHE A 166 8.68 -22.32 2.72
C PHE A 166 9.93 -22.05 1.89
N MET A 167 10.78 -21.11 2.34
CA MET A 167 11.98 -20.73 1.61
C MET A 167 13.22 -21.48 2.07
N ARG A 168 14.18 -21.60 1.16
CA ARG A 168 15.55 -21.99 1.47
C ARG A 168 16.36 -20.73 1.75
N GLY A 169 17.05 -20.73 2.88
CA GLY A 169 17.97 -19.68 3.28
C GLY A 169 19.40 -20.02 2.87
N PHE A 170 20.29 -19.03 2.91
CA PHE A 170 21.72 -19.25 2.70
C PHE A 170 22.32 -20.20 3.74
N PHE A 171 21.92 -20.08 5.01
CA PHE A 171 22.35 -20.99 6.10
C PHE A 171 21.34 -22.11 6.39
N ARG A 172 20.23 -22.17 5.65
CA ARG A 172 19.17 -23.20 5.77
C ARG A 172 18.82 -23.74 4.39
N GLU A 173 19.76 -24.46 3.78
CA GLU A 173 19.67 -24.98 2.41
C GLU A 173 18.51 -25.97 2.21
N ARG A 174 18.08 -26.69 3.25
CA ARG A 174 16.89 -27.58 3.24
C ARG A 174 15.63 -26.90 3.80
N GLY A 175 15.67 -25.60 4.11
CA GLY A 175 14.55 -24.81 4.62
C GLY A 175 14.06 -25.33 5.98
N LYS A 176 12.73 -25.51 6.15
CA LYS A 176 12.12 -26.04 7.39
C LYS A 176 12.73 -27.37 7.90
N LYS A 177 13.37 -28.16 7.03
CA LYS A 177 13.94 -29.48 7.37
C LYS A 177 15.38 -29.44 7.92
N ASP A 178 16.06 -28.29 7.85
CA ASP A 178 17.33 -28.07 8.56
C ASP A 178 17.09 -27.81 10.04
#